data_AF-Q0D8W0-F1
#
_entry.id   AF-Q0D8W0-F1
#
_cell.length_a   1.000
_cell.length_b   1.000
_cell.length_c   1.000
_cell.angle_alpha   90.00
_cell.angle_beta   90.00
_cell.angle_gamma   90.00
#
_symmetry.space_group_name_H-M   'P 1'
#
loop_
_entity.id
_entity.type
_entity.pdbx_description
1 polymer ?
#
loop_
_entity_poly.entity_id
_entity_poly.type
_entity_poly.pdbx_seq_one_letter_code
_entity_poly.pdbx_strand_id
1 'polypeptide(L)'
;FSKNAHLAYSTLLLNYAVLSIESKDEQSQAQILSAALEIAEDDTQVADSKYRALVAIGSLMLNGLVKSIALDLDVKSVANTARASKDSKIAEVGADIELLTR
;
A
#
# COMPACT_ATOMS: atom_id res chain seq x y z
N PHE A 1 -7.25 -13.94 8.84
CA PHE A 1 -6.30 -14.08 9.96
C PHE A 1 -6.89 -13.44 11.22
N SER A 2 -6.22 -13.52 12.38
CA SER A 2 -6.61 -12.66 13.52
C SER A 2 -6.27 -11.20 13.20
N LYS A 3 -6.99 -10.24 13.80
CA LYS A 3 -6.71 -8.80 13.63
C LYS A 3 -5.24 -8.45 13.91
N ASN A 4 -4.66 -9.06 14.94
CA ASN A 4 -3.26 -8.85 15.31
C ASN A 4 -2.28 -9.44 14.28
N ALA A 5 -2.63 -10.58 13.66
CA ALA A 5 -1.81 -11.17 12.61
C ALA A 5 -1.86 -10.33 11.32
N HIS A 6 -3.01 -9.78 10.96
CA HIS A 6 -3.10 -8.82 9.85
C HIS A 6 -2.25 -7.57 10.11
N LEU A 7 -2.30 -7.01 11.32
CA LEU A 7 -1.46 -5.87 11.69
C LEU A 7 0.03 -6.20 11.58
N ALA A 8 0.46 -7.34 12.12
CA ALA A 8 1.84 -7.79 12.04
C ALA A 8 2.29 -8.00 10.57
N TYR A 9 1.43 -8.61 9.76
CA TYR A 9 1.71 -8.84 8.34
C TYR A 9 1.80 -7.52 7.56
N SER A 10 0.88 -6.59 7.77
CA SER A 10 0.92 -5.25 7.16
C SER A 10 2.20 -4.48 7.54
N THR A 11 2.66 -4.66 8.78
CA THR A 11 3.91 -4.06 9.26
C THR A 11 5.12 -4.69 8.59
N LEU A 12 5.12 -6.01 8.42
CA LEU A 12 6.17 -6.72 7.70
C LEU A 12 6.24 -6.24 6.24
N LEU A 13 5.10 -6.14 5.55
CA LEU A 13 5.03 -5.64 4.18
C LEU A 13 5.60 -4.23 4.06
N LEU A 14 5.24 -3.32 4.97
CA LEU A 14 5.78 -1.96 4.96
C LEU A 14 7.31 -1.95 5.13
N ASN A 15 7.85 -2.70 6.09
CA ASN A 15 9.29 -2.74 6.32
C ASN A 15 10.02 -3.38 5.12
N TYR A 16 9.43 -4.43 4.55
CA TYR A 16 10.02 -5.11 3.41
C TYR A 16 9.93 -4.27 2.13
N ALA A 17 8.89 -3.44 1.98
CA ALA A 17 8.79 -2.46 0.90
C ALA A 17 10.01 -1.52 0.92
N VAL A 18 10.31 -0.93 2.07
CA VAL A 18 11.47 -0.04 2.25
C VAL A 18 12.78 -0.78 1.92
N LEU A 19 12.98 -1.99 2.46
CA LEU A 19 14.17 -2.79 2.18
C LEU A 19 14.32 -3.13 0.69
N SER A 20 13.21 -3.52 0.03
CA SER A 20 13.21 -3.90 -1.38
C SER A 20 13.49 -2.71 -2.32
N ILE A 21 13.12 -1.50 -1.89
CA ILE A 21 13.48 -0.25 -2.59
C ILE A 21 14.99 -0.01 -2.51
N GLU A 22 15.58 -0.18 -1.32
CA GLU A 22 17.03 -0.04 -1.13
C GLU A 22 17.83 -1.08 -1.92
N SER A 23 17.36 -2.34 -1.95
CA SER A 23 18.01 -3.42 -2.69
C SER A 23 17.74 -3.38 -4.19
N LYS A 24 16.84 -2.50 -4.68
CA LYS A 24 16.39 -2.40 -6.07
C LYS A 24 15.86 -3.72 -6.65
N ASP A 25 15.25 -4.54 -5.80
CA ASP A 25 14.64 -5.81 -6.21
C ASP A 25 13.21 -5.56 -6.68
N GLU A 26 13.04 -5.38 -7.99
CA GLU A 26 11.74 -5.16 -8.63
C GLU A 26 10.75 -6.31 -8.40
N GLN A 27 11.24 -7.56 -8.41
CA GLN A 27 10.36 -8.72 -8.25
C GLN A 27 9.79 -8.77 -6.83
N SER A 28 10.63 -8.53 -5.83
CA SER A 28 10.17 -8.41 -4.44
C SER A 28 9.21 -7.24 -4.28
N GLN A 29 9.52 -6.08 -4.85
CA GLN A 29 8.62 -4.91 -4.83
C GLN A 29 7.25 -5.22 -5.43
N ALA A 30 7.18 -5.97 -6.54
CA ALA A 30 5.91 -6.32 -7.19
C ALA A 30 5.07 -7.27 -6.33
N GLN A 31 5.71 -8.24 -5.67
CA GLN A 31 5.03 -9.14 -4.73
C GLN A 31 4.49 -8.40 -3.52
N ILE A 32 5.28 -7.48 -2.95
CA ILE A 32 4.88 -6.66 -1.79
C ILE A 32 3.72 -5.74 -2.18
N LEU A 33 3.80 -5.10 -3.35
CA LEU A 33 2.75 -4.25 -3.89
C LEU A 33 1.43 -5.01 -4.00
N SER A 34 1.46 -6.21 -4.59
CA SER A 34 0.27 -7.05 -4.76
C SER A 34 -0.36 -7.43 -3.42
N ALA A 35 0.46 -7.86 -2.45
CA ALA A 35 -0.02 -8.20 -1.11
C ALA A 35 -0.56 -6.98 -0.34
N ALA A 36 0.05 -5.80 -0.52
CA ALA A 36 -0.43 -4.57 0.11
C ALA A 36 -1.75 -4.09 -0.49
N LEU A 37 -1.95 -4.22 -1.81
CA LEU A 37 -3.21 -3.92 -2.47
C LEU A 37 -4.35 -4.79 -1.94
N GLU A 38 -4.13 -6.10 -1.81
CA GLU A 38 -5.12 -7.03 -1.26
C GLU A 38 -5.60 -6.61 0.15
N ILE A 39 -4.69 -6.14 1.01
CA ILE A 39 -5.03 -5.64 2.36
C ILE A 39 -5.77 -4.30 2.29
N ALA A 40 -5.39 -3.40 1.38
CA ALA A 40 -6.00 -2.08 1.27
C ALA A 40 -7.45 -2.17 0.76
N GLU A 41 -7.70 -3.09 -0.18
CA GLU A 41 -9.03 -3.37 -0.75
C GLU A 41 -9.96 -4.11 0.22
N ASP A 42 -9.43 -4.93 1.12
CA ASP A 42 -10.26 -5.71 2.06
C ASP A 42 -10.91 -4.82 3.14
N ASP A 43 -12.18 -4.48 2.97
CA ASP A 43 -13.01 -3.70 3.90
C ASP A 43 -13.21 -4.33 5.28
N THR A 44 -12.83 -5.58 5.49
CA THR A 44 -12.87 -6.22 6.81
C THR A 44 -11.62 -5.91 7.65
N GLN A 45 -10.59 -5.31 7.04
CA GLN A 45 -9.33 -5.00 7.70
C GLN A 45 -9.44 -3.84 8.70
N VAL A 46 -8.65 -3.95 9.76
CA VAL A 46 -8.54 -2.89 10.77
C VAL A 46 -7.84 -1.68 10.14
N ALA A 47 -8.30 -0.47 10.47
CA ALA A 47 -7.77 0.79 9.95
C ALA A 47 -6.23 0.87 9.98
N ASP A 48 -5.61 0.43 11.08
CA ASP A 48 -4.15 0.46 11.24
C ASP A 48 -3.41 -0.47 10.25
N SER A 49 -4.03 -1.60 9.88
CA SER A 49 -3.50 -2.53 8.87
C SER A 49 -3.61 -1.92 7.48
N LYS A 50 -4.79 -1.36 7.14
CA LYS A 50 -5.00 -0.63 5.88
C LYS A 50 -4.03 0.53 5.73
N TYR A 51 -3.85 1.33 6.77
CA TYR A 51 -2.93 2.46 6.77
C TYR A 51 -1.50 2.01 6.42
N ARG A 52 -0.98 0.96 7.07
CA ARG A 52 0.37 0.45 6.77
C ARG A 52 0.50 -0.09 5.35
N ALA A 53 -0.53 -0.77 4.85
CA ALA A 53 -0.56 -1.26 3.49
C ALA A 53 -0.54 -0.10 2.47
N LEU A 54 -1.34 0.94 2.69
CA LEU A 54 -1.34 2.14 1.85
C LEU A 54 0.00 2.87 1.87
N VAL A 55 0.64 3.03 3.04
CA VAL A 55 1.99 3.61 3.12
C VAL A 55 3.01 2.77 2.35
N ALA A 56 2.90 1.43 2.40
CA ALA A 56 3.77 0.55 1.62
C ALA A 56 3.56 0.77 0.11
N ILE A 57 2.31 0.82 -0.35
CA ILE A 57 1.95 1.12 -1.75
C ILE A 57 2.54 2.46 -2.18
N GLY A 58 2.29 3.53 -1.43
CA GLY A 58 2.80 4.87 -1.74
C GLY A 58 4.33 4.93 -1.79
N SER A 59 5.01 4.24 -0.88
CA SER A 59 6.47 4.15 -0.85
C SER A 59 7.03 3.45 -2.11
N LEU A 60 6.41 2.34 -2.51
CA LEU A 60 6.77 1.60 -3.73
C LEU A 60 6.49 2.39 -5.00
N MET A 61 5.41 3.17 -5.03
CA MET A 61 5.09 4.04 -6.17
C MET A 61 6.01 5.25 -6.29
N LEU A 62 6.44 5.83 -5.16
CA LEU A 62 7.27 7.04 -5.14
C LEU A 62 8.74 6.73 -5.40
N ASN A 63 9.29 5.73 -4.71
CA ASN A 63 10.73 5.45 -4.69
C ASN A 63 11.09 4.07 -5.27
N GLY A 64 10.10 3.22 -5.54
CA GLY A 64 10.32 1.90 -6.14
C GLY A 64 10.37 1.92 -7.67
N LEU A 65 10.55 0.74 -8.22
CA LEU A 65 10.62 0.43 -9.66
C LEU A 65 9.26 -0.03 -10.21
N VAL A 66 8.26 -0.21 -9.35
CA VAL A 66 6.99 -0.88 -9.68
C VAL A 66 5.82 0.08 -9.91
N LYS A 67 6.09 1.36 -10.21
CA LYS A 67 5.02 2.35 -10.47
C LYS A 67 4.12 1.94 -11.65
N SER A 68 4.69 1.42 -12.74
CA SER A 68 3.91 0.92 -13.89
C SER A 68 2.98 -0.22 -13.49
N ILE A 69 3.50 -1.19 -12.73
CA ILE A 69 2.73 -2.33 -12.23
C ILE A 69 1.59 -1.86 -11.33
N ALA A 70 1.83 -0.88 -10.46
CA ALA A 70 0.79 -0.31 -9.60
C ALA A 70 -0.35 0.33 -10.41
N LEU A 71 -0.03 1.02 -11.51
CA LEU A 71 -1.02 1.59 -12.40
C LEU A 71 -1.82 0.50 -13.15
N ASP A 72 -1.15 -0.56 -13.61
CA ASP A 72 -1.80 -1.69 -14.27
C ASP A 72 -2.75 -2.47 -13.34
N LEU A 73 -2.45 -2.48 -12.03
CA LEU A 73 -3.29 -3.08 -10.98
C LEU A 73 -4.40 -2.14 -10.45
N ASP A 74 -4.63 -1.00 -11.11
CA ASP A 74 -5.66 0.00 -10.74
C ASP A 74 -5.54 0.53 -9.29
N VAL A 75 -4.32 0.81 -8.85
CA VAL A 75 -4.06 1.47 -7.55
C VAL A 75 -4.82 2.79 -7.37
N LYS A 76 -5.26 3.41 -8.47
CA LYS A 76 -6.07 4.63 -8.46
C LYS A 76 -7.43 4.42 -7.80
N SER A 77 -8.08 3.27 -8.03
CA SER A 77 -9.33 2.92 -7.36
C SER A 77 -9.15 2.80 -5.84
N VAL A 78 -8.06 2.15 -5.42
CA VAL A 78 -7.68 2.01 -4.02
C VAL A 78 -7.40 3.37 -3.38
N ALA A 79 -6.64 4.24 -4.06
CA ALA A 79 -6.32 5.59 -3.60
C ALA A 79 -7.58 6.45 -3.40
N ASN A 80 -8.52 6.40 -4.35
CA ASN A 80 -9.79 7.12 -4.26
C ASN A 80 -10.64 6.63 -3.07
N THR A 81 -10.69 5.32 -2.86
CA THR A 81 -11.42 4.71 -1.74
C THR A 81 -10.79 5.10 -0.40
N ALA A 82 -9.45 5.06 -0.30
CA ALA A 82 -8.72 5.49 0.88
C ALA A 82 -8.94 6.98 1.17
N ARG A 83 -8.90 7.84 0.15
CA ARG A 83 -9.15 9.28 0.27
C ARG A 83 -10.55 9.61 0.81
N ALA A 84 -11.55 8.79 0.47
CA ALA A 84 -12.92 8.93 0.98
C ALA A 84 -13.12 8.42 2.42
N SER A 85 -12.07 7.87 3.05
CA SER A 85 -12.13 7.36 4.42
C SER A 85 -12.44 8.47 5.43
N LYS A 86 -13.13 8.08 6.51
CA LYS A 86 -13.38 8.94 7.68
C LYS A 86 -12.16 9.06 8.60
N ASP A 87 -11.20 8.15 8.47
CA ASP A 87 -9.93 8.22 9.19
C ASP A 87 -8.99 9.19 8.46
N SER A 88 -8.60 10.27 9.14
CA SER A 88 -7.81 11.34 8.54
C SER A 88 -6.47 10.86 8.00
N LYS A 89 -5.82 9.89 8.66
CA LYS A 89 -4.50 9.38 8.23
C LYS A 89 -4.62 8.54 6.97
N ILE A 90 -5.67 7.73 6.87
CA ILE A 90 -5.96 6.94 5.67
C ILE A 90 -6.33 7.87 4.50
N ALA A 91 -7.14 8.90 4.78
CA ALA A 91 -7.55 9.88 3.77
C ALA A 91 -6.38 10.68 3.21
N GLU A 92 -5.44 11.10 4.06
CA GLU A 92 -4.22 11.82 3.68
C GLU A 92 -3.33 10.95 2.79
N VAL A 93 -2.99 9.73 3.22
CA VAL A 93 -2.17 8.81 2.43
C VAL A 93 -2.85 8.45 1.10
N GLY A 94 -4.18 8.28 1.09
CA GLY A 94 -4.93 8.05 -0.14
C GLY A 94 -4.80 9.20 -1.14
N ALA A 95 -4.84 10.45 -0.67
CA ALA A 95 -4.63 11.62 -1.51
C ALA A 95 -3.20 11.71 -2.06
N ASP A 96 -2.20 11.38 -1.25
CA ASP A 96 -0.80 11.34 -1.69
C ASP A 96 -0.58 10.29 -2.79
N ILE A 97 -1.15 9.09 -2.62
CA ILE A 97 -1.07 8.03 -3.64
C ILE A 97 -1.79 8.47 -4.93
N GLU A 98 -2.97 9.09 -4.82
CA GLU A 98 -3.71 9.60 -5.98
C GLU A 98 -2.86 10.60 -6.78
N LEU A 99 -2.09 11.47 -6.12
CA LEU A 99 -1.18 12.39 -6.80
C LEU A 99 -0.08 11.66 -7.57
N LEU A 100 0.39 10.50 -7.09
CA LEU A 100 1.38 9.67 -7.78
C LEU A 100 0.80 8.95 -9.01
N THR A 101 -0.53 8.82 -9.11
CA THR A 101 -1.19 8.23 -10.28
C THR A 101 -1.35 9.19 -11.46
N ARG A 102 -0.98 10.46 -11.28
CA ARG A 102 -0.86 11.45 -12.35
C ARG A 102 0.48 11.32 -13.06
#